data_AF-A0A073J1C7-F1
#
_entry.id   AF-A0A073J1C7-F1
#
_cell.length_a   1.000
_cell.length_b   1.000
_cell.length_c   1.000
_cell.angle_alpha   90.00
_cell.angle_beta   90.00
_cell.angle_gamma   90.00
#
_symmetry.space_group_name_H-M   'P 1'
#
loop_
_entity.id
_entity.type
_entity.pdbx_description
1 polymer ?
#
loop_
_entity_poly.entity_id
_entity_poly.type
_entity_poly.pdbx_seq_one_letter_code
_entity_poly.pdbx_strand_id
1 'polypeptide(L)'
;MIKKTFLACVTAATSVLGVPTGLAAQDFTLECDLVRLSTNGGFGEKIFVSFKGGWTNPAAYDAMIHEVHEVPIPVKLMSNEGRRIQIGWELNGLKYRQGYSIGRVIYRASIDKKTLNIRMRSTIPSNDGIYATQGQCKIIK
;
A
#
# COMPACT_ATOMS: atom_id res chain seq x y z
N MET A 1 77.76 -10.26 13.34
CA MET A 1 76.42 -9.89 13.86
C MET A 1 75.79 -8.91 12.91
N ILE A 2 74.64 -9.23 12.28
CA ILE A 2 73.55 -8.33 11.84
C ILE A 2 72.38 -9.25 11.40
N LYS A 3 71.17 -8.86 11.80
CA LYS A 3 69.96 -9.67 11.97
C LYS A 3 69.21 -9.97 10.66
N LYS A 4 68.56 -11.15 10.65
CA LYS A 4 67.52 -11.60 9.70
C LYS A 4 66.30 -10.67 9.72
N THR A 5 65.62 -10.51 8.59
CA THR A 5 64.21 -10.09 8.56
C THR A 5 63.48 -10.80 7.44
N PHE A 6 62.64 -11.78 7.81
CA PHE A 6 61.69 -12.46 6.94
C PHE A 6 60.45 -11.56 6.79
N LEU A 7 60.04 -11.27 5.55
CA LEU A 7 58.78 -10.59 5.26
C LEU A 7 57.72 -11.65 4.94
N ALA A 8 56.76 -11.84 5.85
CA ALA A 8 55.60 -12.70 5.64
C ALA A 8 54.46 -11.85 5.04
N CYS A 9 53.99 -12.20 3.84
CA CYS A 9 52.84 -11.59 3.19
C CYS A 9 51.57 -12.30 3.66
N VAL A 10 50.74 -11.62 4.44
CA VAL A 10 49.43 -12.14 4.90
C VAL A 10 48.38 -11.75 3.86
N THR A 11 47.90 -12.72 3.09
CA THR A 11 46.78 -12.54 2.16
C THR A 11 45.47 -12.61 2.94
N ALA A 12 44.80 -11.47 3.12
CA ALA A 12 43.48 -11.39 3.71
C ALA A 12 42.41 -11.85 2.70
N ALA A 13 41.77 -12.99 2.96
CA ALA A 13 40.61 -13.45 2.20
C ALA A 13 39.37 -12.63 2.58
N THR A 14 38.91 -11.76 1.67
CA THR A 14 37.67 -11.00 1.86
C THR A 14 36.48 -11.85 1.40
N SER A 15 35.82 -12.50 2.35
CA SER A 15 34.54 -13.16 2.13
C SER A 15 33.45 -12.11 1.91
N VAL A 16 33.05 -11.92 0.64
CA VAL A 16 31.87 -11.12 0.29
C VAL A 16 30.63 -11.90 0.71
N LEU A 17 30.13 -11.61 1.91
CA LEU A 17 28.82 -12.07 2.37
C LEU A 17 27.75 -11.42 1.50
N GLY A 18 27.07 -12.23 0.69
CA GLY A 18 25.93 -11.80 -0.12
C GLY A 18 24.83 -11.24 0.77
N VAL A 19 24.51 -9.96 0.56
CA VAL A 19 23.37 -9.30 1.21
C VAL A 19 22.08 -9.90 0.63
N PRO A 20 21.16 -10.46 1.43
CA PRO A 20 19.86 -10.86 0.92
C PRO A 20 19.10 -9.59 0.52
N THR A 21 18.92 -9.39 -0.78
CA THR A 21 18.11 -8.34 -1.38
C THR A 21 16.64 -8.61 -1.07
N GLY A 22 16.19 -8.16 0.10
CA GLY A 22 14.81 -8.30 0.53
C GLY A 22 13.85 -7.60 -0.42
N LEU A 23 12.81 -8.33 -0.89
CA LEU A 23 11.54 -7.83 -1.44
C LEU A 23 11.59 -6.64 -2.43
N ALA A 24 12.75 -6.36 -3.01
CA ALA A 24 12.93 -5.29 -3.95
C ALA A 24 12.57 -5.81 -5.34
N ALA A 25 11.49 -5.26 -5.88
CA ALA A 25 10.96 -5.47 -7.24
C ALA A 25 9.99 -6.65 -7.48
N GLN A 26 9.51 -7.37 -6.46
CA GLN A 26 8.45 -8.36 -6.69
C GLN A 26 7.07 -7.69 -6.73
N ASP A 27 6.22 -8.12 -7.66
CA ASP A 27 4.80 -7.77 -7.68
C ASP A 27 4.10 -8.45 -6.51
N PHE A 28 3.15 -7.75 -5.89
CA PHE A 28 2.33 -8.38 -4.85
C PHE A 28 0.95 -7.74 -4.71
N THR A 29 0.02 -8.48 -4.11
CA THR A 29 -1.32 -7.97 -3.75
C THR A 29 -1.57 -8.08 -2.25
N LEU A 30 -2.03 -6.98 -1.66
CA LEU A 30 -2.57 -6.95 -0.32
C LEU A 30 -4.07 -7.20 -0.36
N GLU A 31 -4.53 -8.22 0.36
CA GLU A 31 -5.94 -8.36 0.76
C GLU A 31 -6.08 -7.78 2.16
N CYS A 32 -6.95 -6.79 2.32
CA CYS A 32 -7.16 -6.10 3.60
C CYS A 32 -8.60 -6.28 4.08
N ASP A 33 -8.76 -6.75 5.31
CA ASP A 33 -10.04 -6.81 6.01
C ASP A 33 -10.23 -5.50 6.78
N LEU A 34 -11.31 -4.78 6.48
CA LEU A 34 -11.58 -3.42 6.95
C LEU A 34 -12.65 -3.40 8.05
N VAL A 35 -12.35 -2.66 9.12
CA VAL A 35 -13.26 -2.30 10.20
C VAL A 35 -13.60 -0.81 10.08
N ARG A 36 -14.90 -0.51 10.15
CA ARG A 36 -15.41 0.86 10.15
C ARG A 36 -15.15 1.52 11.50
N LEU A 37 -14.59 2.72 11.45
CA LEU A 37 -14.36 3.55 12.64
C LEU A 37 -15.43 4.63 12.82
N SER A 38 -16.24 4.89 11.78
CA SER A 38 -17.37 5.80 11.80
C SER A 38 -18.69 5.05 11.61
N THR A 39 -19.76 5.52 12.25
CA THR A 39 -21.12 4.94 12.22
C THR A 39 -21.73 4.91 10.82
N ASN A 40 -21.29 5.81 9.94
CA ASN A 40 -21.62 5.82 8.52
C ASN A 40 -20.33 5.56 7.73
N GLY A 41 -20.39 4.74 6.68
CA GLY A 41 -19.21 4.23 5.98
C GLY A 41 -19.13 4.67 4.53
N GLY A 42 -17.90 4.78 4.01
CA GLY A 42 -17.59 5.02 2.59
C GLY A 42 -16.77 3.91 1.92
N PHE A 43 -16.48 2.81 2.64
CA PHE A 43 -15.75 1.64 2.13
C PHE A 43 -16.48 0.33 2.45
N GLY A 44 -16.25 -0.68 1.61
CA GLY A 44 -16.65 -2.06 1.86
C GLY A 44 -15.88 -2.71 3.01
N GLU A 45 -16.18 -3.97 3.30
CA GLU A 45 -15.49 -4.77 4.33
C GLU A 45 -14.11 -5.25 3.88
N LYS A 46 -13.83 -5.23 2.57
CA LYS A 46 -12.58 -5.66 1.98
C LYS A 46 -12.09 -4.69 0.91
N ILE A 47 -10.78 -4.57 0.79
CA ILE A 47 -10.09 -3.93 -0.33
C ILE A 47 -8.87 -4.75 -0.73
N PHE A 48 -8.60 -4.79 -2.02
CA PHE A 48 -7.39 -5.32 -2.60
C PHE A 48 -6.53 -4.17 -3.11
N VAL A 49 -5.25 -4.16 -2.75
CA VAL A 49 -4.28 -3.19 -3.25
C VAL A 49 -3.11 -3.95 -3.85
N SER A 50 -2.99 -3.91 -5.18
CA SER A 50 -1.89 -4.53 -5.91
C SER A 50 -0.78 -3.53 -6.17
N PHE A 51 0.47 -3.99 -6.12
CA PHE A 51 1.64 -3.24 -6.47
C PHE A 51 2.49 -4.01 -7.47
N LYS A 52 3.13 -3.29 -8.41
CA LYS A 52 4.04 -3.87 -9.40
C LYS A 52 5.43 -3.29 -9.25
N GLY A 53 6.46 -4.13 -9.19
CA GLY A 53 7.83 -3.71 -8.94
C GLY A 53 8.04 -3.23 -7.50
N GLY A 54 7.66 -4.03 -6.51
CA GLY A 54 7.67 -3.64 -5.10
C GLY A 54 6.56 -2.64 -4.79
N TRP A 55 6.75 -1.75 -3.80
CA TRP A 55 5.77 -0.74 -3.37
C TRP A 55 5.57 0.41 -4.40
N THR A 56 5.44 0.08 -5.69
CA THR A 56 5.24 1.05 -6.78
C THR A 56 4.06 0.64 -7.66
N ASN A 57 3.62 1.54 -8.54
CA ASN A 57 2.51 1.33 -9.47
C ASN A 57 1.24 0.74 -8.83
N PRO A 58 0.68 1.39 -7.78
CA PRO A 58 -0.44 0.82 -7.05
C PRO A 58 -1.73 0.82 -7.89
N ALA A 59 -2.53 -0.24 -7.72
CA ALA A 59 -3.90 -0.30 -8.18
C ALA A 59 -4.80 -0.82 -7.05
N ALA A 60 -6.06 -0.40 -7.03
CA ALA A 60 -7.02 -0.75 -6.00
C ALA A 60 -8.26 -1.40 -6.59
N TYR A 61 -8.88 -2.28 -5.80
CA TYR A 61 -10.15 -2.92 -6.12
C TYR A 61 -10.94 -3.19 -4.84
N ASP A 62 -12.20 -2.77 -4.83
CA ASP A 62 -13.18 -3.07 -3.80
C ASP A 62 -14.59 -3.10 -4.42
N ALA A 63 -15.62 -3.28 -3.60
CA ALA A 63 -16.99 -3.30 -4.07
C ALA A 63 -17.44 -1.98 -4.74
N MET A 64 -16.94 -0.83 -4.29
CA MET A 64 -17.30 0.49 -4.83
C MET A 64 -16.59 0.73 -6.17
N ILE A 65 -15.33 0.31 -6.30
CA ILE A 65 -14.60 0.32 -7.56
C ILE A 65 -15.28 -0.63 -8.56
N HIS A 66 -15.70 -1.82 -8.12
CA HIS A 66 -16.42 -2.76 -8.99
C HIS A 66 -17.73 -2.17 -9.51
N GLU A 67 -18.51 -1.49 -8.67
CA GLU A 67 -19.77 -0.84 -9.06
C GLU A 67 -19.58 0.20 -10.19
N VAL A 68 -18.43 0.88 -10.24
CA VAL A 68 -18.18 1.98 -11.19
C VAL A 68 -17.33 1.56 -12.39
N HIS A 69 -16.34 0.69 -12.17
CA HIS A 69 -15.29 0.39 -13.16
C HIS A 69 -15.18 -1.09 -13.50
N GLU A 70 -15.85 -1.99 -12.78
CA GLU A 70 -15.82 -3.47 -12.92
C GLU A 70 -14.44 -4.14 -12.73
N VAL A 71 -13.34 -3.42 -12.91
CA VAL A 71 -11.95 -3.87 -12.84
C VAL A 71 -11.12 -3.03 -11.86
N PRO A 72 -9.95 -3.52 -11.40
CA PRO A 72 -9.03 -2.73 -10.61
C PRO A 72 -8.60 -1.45 -11.33
N ILE A 73 -8.55 -0.34 -10.60
CA ILE A 73 -8.14 0.96 -11.14
C ILE A 73 -6.74 1.34 -10.67
N PRO A 74 -5.92 2.01 -11.50
CA PRO A 74 -4.69 2.61 -11.02
C PRO A 74 -5.01 3.68 -9.97
N VAL A 75 -4.22 3.73 -8.90
CA VAL A 75 -4.35 4.76 -7.86
C VAL A 75 -3.10 5.61 -7.80
N LYS A 76 -3.23 6.85 -7.34
CA LYS A 76 -2.11 7.77 -7.25
C LYS A 76 -1.23 7.39 -6.07
N LEU A 77 0.04 7.11 -6.33
CA LEU A 77 1.07 7.03 -5.29
C LEU A 77 1.41 8.44 -4.80
N MET A 78 1.01 8.77 -3.57
CA MET A 78 1.24 10.09 -2.97
C MET A 78 2.58 10.18 -2.24
N SER A 79 2.99 9.09 -1.57
CA SER A 79 4.31 8.98 -0.92
C SER A 79 4.66 7.51 -0.73
N ASN A 80 5.93 7.16 -0.87
CA ASN A 80 6.46 5.82 -0.59
C ASN A 80 7.66 5.90 0.37
N GLU A 81 7.70 6.90 1.23
CA GLU A 81 8.88 7.17 2.05
C GLU A 81 8.82 6.50 3.43
N GLY A 82 9.95 5.95 3.86
CA GLY A 82 10.09 5.33 5.18
C GLY A 82 9.10 4.18 5.41
N ARG A 83 8.46 4.20 6.60
CA ARG A 83 7.63 3.11 7.13
C ARG A 83 6.27 2.97 6.45
N ARG A 84 5.78 4.00 5.76
CA ARG A 84 4.41 4.04 5.22
C ARG A 84 4.41 4.29 3.72
N ILE A 85 3.37 3.80 3.06
CA ILE A 85 3.00 4.20 1.72
C ILE A 85 1.64 4.91 1.79
N GLN A 86 1.51 6.00 1.04
CA GLN A 86 0.27 6.77 0.93
C GLN A 86 -0.21 6.72 -0.51
N ILE A 87 -1.48 6.37 -0.68
CA ILE A 87 -2.14 6.29 -1.98
C ILE A 87 -3.47 7.04 -1.93
N GLY A 88 -3.92 7.53 -3.08
CA GLY A 88 -5.20 8.21 -3.21
C GLY A 88 -5.84 8.00 -4.57
N TRP A 89 -7.17 8.01 -4.60
CA TRP A 89 -7.96 7.91 -5.82
C TRP A 89 -9.30 8.60 -5.62
N GLU A 90 -10.02 8.78 -6.72
CA GLU A 90 -11.35 9.38 -6.71
C GLU A 90 -12.29 8.48 -7.50
N LEU A 91 -13.50 8.29 -6.98
CA LEU A 91 -14.59 7.65 -7.72
C LEU A 91 -15.67 8.67 -8.01
N ASN A 92 -16.20 8.60 -9.23
CA ASN A 92 -17.35 9.39 -9.66
C ASN A 92 -18.49 8.44 -10.05
N GLY A 93 -19.73 8.88 -9.85
CA GLY A 93 -20.90 8.10 -10.30
C GLY A 93 -21.43 7.07 -9.30
N LEU A 94 -20.87 7.00 -8.10
CA LEU A 94 -21.45 6.22 -6.99
C LEU A 94 -22.83 6.74 -6.62
N LYS A 95 -23.72 5.84 -6.19
CA LYS A 95 -25.09 6.17 -5.77
C LYS A 95 -25.33 5.78 -4.31
N TYR A 96 -26.13 6.57 -3.61
CA TYR A 96 -26.73 6.16 -2.35
C TYR A 96 -27.69 4.99 -2.58
N ARG A 97 -27.99 4.21 -1.53
CA ARG A 97 -28.98 3.12 -1.58
C ARG A 97 -30.35 3.54 -2.12
N GLN A 98 -30.70 4.81 -1.99
CA GLN A 98 -31.95 5.39 -2.48
C GLN A 98 -31.89 5.85 -3.96
N GLY A 99 -30.80 5.55 -4.67
CA GLY A 99 -30.61 5.90 -6.09
C GLY A 99 -30.03 7.29 -6.35
N TYR A 100 -29.96 8.17 -5.34
CA TYR A 100 -29.36 9.50 -5.47
C TYR A 100 -27.86 9.43 -5.73
N SER A 101 -27.35 10.26 -6.64
CA SER A 101 -25.90 10.35 -6.90
C SER A 101 -25.16 10.90 -5.69
N ILE A 102 -24.06 10.24 -5.31
CA ILE A 102 -23.08 10.74 -4.33
C ILE A 102 -22.19 11.82 -4.99
N GLY A 103 -22.15 11.83 -6.33
CA GLY A 103 -21.27 12.70 -7.11
C GLY A 103 -19.85 12.14 -7.11
N ARG A 104 -19.00 12.75 -6.30
CA ARG A 104 -17.56 12.44 -6.20
C ARG A 104 -17.21 11.97 -4.79
N VAL A 105 -16.39 10.93 -4.70
CA VAL A 105 -15.81 10.46 -3.43
C VAL A 105 -14.30 10.43 -3.56
N ILE A 106 -13.61 11.09 -2.63
CA ILE A 106 -12.15 11.20 -2.58
C ILE A 106 -11.63 10.23 -1.53
N TYR A 107 -10.75 9.33 -1.96
CA TYR A 107 -10.20 8.28 -1.13
C TYR A 107 -8.71 8.50 -0.87
N ARG A 108 -8.29 8.24 0.36
CA ARG A 108 -6.88 8.22 0.77
C ARG A 108 -6.62 7.02 1.67
N ALA A 109 -5.54 6.31 1.43
CA ALA A 109 -5.08 5.21 2.28
C ALA A 109 -3.62 5.38 2.67
N SER A 110 -3.29 4.93 3.88
CA SER A 110 -1.94 4.84 4.41
C SER A 110 -1.71 3.40 4.87
N ILE A 111 -0.70 2.74 4.33
CA ILE A 111 -0.35 1.36 4.67
C ILE A 111 1.01 1.35 5.37
N ASP A 112 1.08 0.70 6.52
CA ASP A 112 2.33 0.42 7.21
C ASP A 112 3.04 -0.76 6.54
N LYS A 113 4.22 -0.54 5.98
CA LYS A 113 4.95 -1.58 5.21
C LYS A 113 5.39 -2.76 6.07
N LYS A 114 5.60 -2.54 7.38
CA LYS A 114 6.09 -3.57 8.30
C LYS A 114 4.93 -4.36 8.89
N THR A 115 3.90 -3.68 9.36
CA THR A 115 2.78 -4.35 10.05
C THR A 115 1.65 -4.71 9.10
N LEU A 116 1.67 -4.23 7.86
CA LEU A 116 0.60 -4.36 6.88
C LEU A 116 -0.76 -3.87 7.41
N ASN A 117 -0.73 -2.86 8.29
CA ASN A 117 -1.95 -2.21 8.76
C ASN A 117 -2.31 -1.08 7.79
N ILE A 118 -3.56 -1.05 7.37
CA ILE A 118 -4.10 -0.01 6.50
C ILE A 118 -5.01 0.92 7.31
N ARG A 119 -4.90 2.22 7.05
CA ARG A 119 -5.86 3.24 7.49
C ARG A 119 -6.34 4.01 6.29
N MET A 120 -7.64 4.23 6.20
CA MET A 120 -8.26 4.84 5.04
C MET A 120 -9.25 5.90 5.46
N ARG A 121 -9.41 6.89 4.57
CA ARG A 121 -10.37 7.96 4.69
C ARG A 121 -11.07 8.13 3.35
N SER A 122 -12.39 8.26 3.40
CA SER A 122 -13.21 8.71 2.29
C SER A 122 -13.82 10.06 2.64
N THR A 123 -13.77 10.99 1.69
CA THR A 123 -14.40 12.30 1.80
C THR A 123 -15.45 12.43 0.70
N ILE A 124 -16.67 12.78 1.08
CA ILE A 124 -17.78 13.07 0.18
C ILE A 124 -18.03 14.58 0.21
N PRO A 125 -17.53 15.35 -0.77
CA PRO A 125 -17.64 16.81 -0.73
C PRO A 125 -19.07 17.34 -0.80
N SER A 126 -20.01 16.56 -1.35
CA SER A 126 -21.41 16.98 -1.51
C SER A 126 -22.17 17.08 -0.18
N ASN A 127 -21.67 16.48 0.90
CA ASN A 127 -22.30 16.50 2.21
C ASN A 127 -21.30 16.70 3.36
N ASP A 128 -20.08 17.18 3.05
CA ASP A 128 -18.96 17.31 3.99
C ASP A 128 -18.67 16.05 4.81
N GLY A 129 -19.05 14.88 4.29
CA GLY A 129 -18.91 13.60 4.97
C GLY A 129 -17.47 13.14 4.98
N ILE A 130 -16.95 12.80 6.16
CA ILE A 130 -15.63 12.18 6.34
C ILE A 130 -15.82 10.85 7.06
N TYR A 131 -15.40 9.77 6.43
CA TYR A 131 -15.51 8.42 6.99
C TYR A 131 -14.15 7.77 7.06
N ALA A 132 -13.91 7.05 8.16
CA ALA A 132 -12.63 6.43 8.44
C ALA A 132 -12.79 4.91 8.58
N THR A 133 -11.85 4.18 8.01
CA THR A 133 -11.71 2.74 8.17
C THR A 133 -10.27 2.39 8.49
N GLN A 134 -10.08 1.26 9.13
CA GLN A 134 -8.76 0.67 9.31
C GLN A 134 -8.85 -0.83 9.15
N GLY A 135 -7.73 -1.48 8.88
CA GLY A 135 -7.73 -2.91 8.65
C GLY A 135 -6.36 -3.53 8.76
N GLN A 136 -6.36 -4.85 8.86
CA GLN A 136 -5.17 -5.67 8.75
C GLN A 136 -5.12 -6.26 7.34
N CYS A 137 -3.95 -6.18 6.71
CA CYS A 137 -3.72 -6.78 5.41
C CYS A 137 -2.81 -8.00 5.51
N LYS A 138 -2.92 -8.86 4.50
CA LYS A 138 -2.01 -9.98 4.21
C LYS A 138 -1.60 -9.93 2.73
N ILE A 139 -0.39 -10.39 2.45
CA ILE A 139 0.08 -10.59 1.07
C ILE A 139 -0.53 -11.90 0.56
N ILE A 140 -1.15 -11.89 -0.63
CA ILE A 140 -1.86 -13.07 -1.17
C ILE A 140 -1.32 -13.59 -2.51
N LYS A 141 -0.56 -12.77 -3.23
CA LYS A 141 0.07 -13.06 -4.52
C LYS A 141 1.28 -12.16 -4.65
#